data_AF-A0AAD4N8M8-F1
#
_entry.id   AF-A0AAD4N8M8-F1
#
_cell.length_a   1.000
_cell.length_b   1.000
_cell.length_c   1.000
_cell.angle_alpha   90.00
_cell.angle_beta   90.00
_cell.angle_gamma   90.00
#
_symmetry.space_group_name_H-M   'P 1'
#
loop_
_entity.id
_entity.type
_entity.pdbx_description
1 polymer ?
#
loop_
_entity_poly.entity_id
_entity_poly.type
_entity_poly.pdbx_seq_one_letter_code
_entity_poly.pdbx_strand_id
1 'polypeptide(L)'
;MVVHHIDQDSQFEEALQKAGATQLVVCDFFADWCGPCRFIAPVFDQLSATYPTAMFLKVNVDTCRGVCMTYGIRAMPTFIVLLNRNELGRIQGANATDLERLISSNIASSSGPKINKETAATPEERVWLERIVSSTQQTLAVSIMPLEQLKTAAITDGRVNQYELAKQLLQWFKESFFEWVNKPNCESCGKKAVPANNCNNVVCTPEEKSDGANRVEIYSCTDCNIEVRFPRYNNPGKLLETRRGRCGEWANCFALCCRAAGLETRWVNDSLDHVWVEIWSDDLQRWVHCDPCENVIDTPLMYDKGWRKKYSYVFAFGRDHVRDVTWRYCFDHAAAIKRRTSCREAVLRNFLTKLNIRLSKDQSPERQQWLTKIYMKELVEFLSPTNQLRDGSEAENQGRKSGAEEWRKERGELGQGSTNAKFTPTVIKPSEKEIMTKCFILKYNCVKDEYTRPSDSDSNPVVGWQKLLYETNEIFRKIERDWKMTYFCRKENSKAAGSLSWKVDLSECGQVASIEVNLGKLETFNGQGNMRAIVCCGDMCNVVPLDSGRVVLEEPGPAEYVEVRVDFMVNNESDSNSWQKAQLFRTGNENPTDNMIIQIMLK
;
A
#
# COMPACT_ATOMS: atom_id res chain seq x y z
N MET A 1 38.96 -6.33 -46.21
CA MET A 1 37.66 -6.26 -46.90
C MET A 1 36.72 -5.58 -45.94
N VAL A 2 36.08 -4.49 -46.37
CA VAL A 2 35.49 -3.54 -45.41
C VAL A 2 33.97 -3.38 -45.57
N VAL A 3 33.41 -3.72 -46.74
CA VAL A 3 31.95 -3.78 -46.99
C VAL A 3 31.58 -5.07 -47.70
N HIS A 4 30.49 -5.72 -47.30
CA HIS A 4 29.93 -6.91 -47.94
C HIS A 4 28.76 -6.54 -48.84
N HIS A 5 28.78 -6.99 -50.09
CA HIS A 5 27.67 -6.80 -51.03
C HIS A 5 26.66 -7.93 -50.87
N ILE A 6 25.38 -7.55 -50.79
CA ILE A 6 24.24 -8.42 -50.62
C ILE A 6 23.32 -8.22 -51.83
N ASP A 7 23.30 -9.23 -52.70
CA ASP A 7 22.54 -9.23 -53.96
C ASP A 7 21.41 -10.27 -53.96
N GLN A 8 21.22 -11.02 -52.86
CA GLN A 8 20.13 -11.96 -52.65
C GLN A 8 19.63 -11.95 -51.20
N ASP A 9 18.33 -12.17 -50.99
CA ASP A 9 17.71 -12.16 -49.66
C ASP A 9 18.35 -13.15 -48.66
N SER A 10 18.77 -14.33 -49.13
CA SER A 10 19.42 -15.36 -48.29
C SER A 10 20.77 -14.90 -47.73
N GLN A 11 21.55 -14.15 -48.50
CA GLN A 11 22.86 -13.63 -48.09
C GLN A 11 22.73 -12.65 -46.92
N PHE A 12 21.63 -11.90 -46.87
CA PHE A 12 21.36 -10.98 -45.76
C PHE A 12 21.17 -11.74 -44.44
N GLU A 13 20.38 -12.81 -44.45
CA GLU A 13 20.13 -13.64 -43.26
C GLU A 13 21.39 -14.38 -42.79
N GLU A 14 22.20 -14.88 -43.72
CA GLU A 14 23.50 -15.48 -43.42
C GLU A 14 24.46 -14.46 -42.78
N ALA A 15 24.50 -13.23 -43.31
CA ALA A 15 25.30 -12.16 -42.74
C ALA A 15 24.86 -11.81 -41.30
N LEU A 16 23.56 -11.71 -41.05
CA LEU A 16 23.03 -11.47 -39.69
C LEU A 16 23.32 -12.64 -38.74
N GLN A 17 23.25 -13.88 -39.23
CA GLN A 17 23.61 -15.05 -38.42
C GLN A 17 25.10 -15.06 -38.06
N LYS A 18 25.96 -14.72 -39.03
CA LYS A 18 27.41 -14.63 -38.83
C LYS A 18 27.80 -13.52 -37.84
N ALA A 19 27.09 -12.39 -37.87
CA ALA A 19 27.29 -11.29 -36.92
C ALA A 19 26.93 -11.66 -35.47
N GLY A 20 25.98 -12.57 -35.27
CA GLY A 20 25.58 -13.05 -33.95
C GLY A 20 24.96 -11.96 -33.05
N ALA A 21 25.05 -12.14 -31.74
CA ALA A 21 24.36 -11.28 -30.76
C ALA A 21 25.11 -9.99 -30.40
N THR A 22 26.39 -9.87 -30.76
CA THR A 22 27.28 -8.82 -30.22
C THR A 22 27.87 -7.90 -31.29
N GLN A 23 27.88 -8.31 -32.56
CA GLN A 23 28.44 -7.50 -33.65
C GLN A 23 27.39 -6.55 -34.22
N LEU A 24 27.74 -5.27 -34.36
CA LEU A 24 26.90 -4.28 -35.04
C LEU A 24 26.89 -4.56 -36.53
N VAL A 25 25.71 -4.46 -37.17
CA VAL A 25 25.58 -4.58 -38.62
C VAL A 25 25.01 -3.27 -39.16
N VAL A 26 25.73 -2.64 -40.09
CA VAL A 26 25.36 -1.37 -40.71
C VAL A 26 24.98 -1.64 -42.15
N CYS A 27 23.72 -1.44 -42.51
CA CYS A 27 23.19 -1.75 -43.83
C CYS A 27 22.94 -0.47 -44.62
N ASP A 28 23.47 -0.37 -45.83
CA ASP A 28 23.13 0.62 -46.87
C ASP A 28 22.20 -0.02 -47.89
N PHE A 29 20.93 0.38 -47.89
CA PHE A 29 19.96 -0.03 -48.91
C PHE A 29 20.04 0.94 -50.10
N PHE A 30 20.63 0.46 -51.20
CA PHE A 30 20.98 1.28 -52.37
C PHE A 30 20.42 0.71 -53.68
N ALA A 31 20.48 1.53 -54.74
CA ALA A 31 20.22 1.09 -56.12
C ALA A 31 21.27 1.70 -57.06
N ASP A 32 21.65 0.99 -58.13
CA ASP A 32 22.72 1.45 -59.04
C ASP A 32 22.35 2.74 -59.80
N TRP A 33 21.05 2.93 -60.05
CA TRP A 33 20.49 4.10 -60.71
C TRP A 33 20.26 5.30 -59.77
N CYS A 34 20.48 5.15 -58.46
CA CYS A 34 20.26 6.19 -57.47
C CYS A 34 21.46 7.16 -57.38
N GLY A 35 21.28 8.39 -57.84
CA GLY A 35 22.30 9.46 -57.78
C GLY A 35 22.82 9.76 -56.36
N PRO A 36 21.95 10.00 -55.37
CA PRO A 36 22.38 10.23 -53.98
C PRO A 36 23.14 9.05 -53.36
N CYS A 37 22.83 7.82 -53.76
CA CYS A 37 23.53 6.62 -53.30
C CYS A 37 25.00 6.62 -53.76
N ARG A 38 25.25 7.04 -55.02
CA ARG A 38 26.62 7.19 -55.55
C ARG A 38 27.41 8.26 -54.80
N PHE A 39 26.75 9.32 -54.34
CA PHE A 39 27.40 10.41 -53.59
C PHE A 39 27.89 9.95 -52.21
N ILE A 40 27.09 9.18 -51.48
CA ILE A 40 27.44 8.74 -50.12
C ILE A 40 28.23 7.43 -50.08
N ALA A 41 28.26 6.64 -51.16
CA ALA A 41 28.98 5.37 -51.23
C ALA A 41 30.47 5.46 -50.79
N PRO A 42 31.27 6.47 -51.20
CA PRO A 42 32.66 6.59 -50.72
C PRO A 42 32.76 6.87 -49.22
N VAL A 43 31.80 7.60 -48.66
CA VAL A 43 31.73 7.87 -47.22
C VAL A 43 31.38 6.59 -46.47
N PHE A 44 30.43 5.79 -46.98
CA PHE A 44 30.09 4.50 -46.39
C PHE A 44 31.31 3.55 -46.37
N ASP A 45 32.06 3.51 -47.48
CA ASP A 45 33.28 2.71 -47.58
C ASP A 45 34.37 3.23 -46.62
N GLN A 46 34.52 4.55 -46.46
CA GLN A 46 35.44 5.14 -45.47
C GLN A 46 35.04 4.80 -44.03
N LEU A 47 33.75 4.94 -43.69
CA LEU A 47 33.22 4.61 -42.36
C LEU A 47 33.46 3.14 -42.03
N SER A 48 33.31 2.26 -43.01
CA SER A 48 33.62 0.84 -42.80
C SER A 48 35.08 0.63 -42.39
N ALA A 49 36.02 1.42 -42.92
CA ALA A 49 37.44 1.33 -42.59
C ALA A 49 37.75 1.92 -41.22
N THR A 50 37.05 3.00 -40.85
CA THR A 50 37.11 3.61 -39.51
C THR A 50 36.57 2.68 -38.43
N TYR A 51 35.60 1.83 -38.76
CA TYR A 51 34.83 1.03 -37.82
C TYR A 51 34.91 -0.49 -38.10
N PRO A 52 36.12 -1.10 -38.04
CA PRO A 52 36.34 -2.49 -38.50
C PRO A 52 35.69 -3.56 -37.61
N THR A 53 35.15 -3.18 -36.44
CA THR A 53 34.43 -4.10 -35.54
C THR A 53 32.96 -4.27 -35.92
N ALA A 54 32.38 -3.34 -36.68
CA ALA A 54 31.04 -3.47 -37.24
C ALA A 54 31.10 -4.14 -38.63
N MET A 55 30.04 -4.87 -38.96
CA MET A 55 29.86 -5.47 -40.28
C MET A 55 29.08 -4.49 -41.17
N PHE A 56 29.67 -4.06 -42.28
CA PHE A 56 29.00 -3.16 -43.22
C PHE A 56 28.45 -3.96 -44.40
N LEU A 57 27.16 -3.77 -44.70
CA LEU A 57 26.42 -4.44 -45.76
C LEU A 57 25.91 -3.41 -46.76
N LYS A 58 26.15 -3.62 -48.06
CA LYS A 58 25.48 -2.90 -49.16
C LYS A 58 24.41 -3.82 -49.73
N VAL A 59 23.15 -3.46 -49.56
CA VAL A 59 21.99 -4.27 -49.94
C VAL A 59 21.33 -3.66 -51.17
N ASN A 60 21.36 -4.39 -52.28
CA ASN A 60 20.77 -3.92 -53.53
C ASN A 60 19.25 -4.12 -53.50
N VAL A 61 18.50 -3.02 -53.55
CA VAL A 61 17.03 -3.06 -53.43
C VAL A 61 16.33 -3.70 -54.65
N ASP A 62 17.00 -3.72 -55.81
CA ASP A 62 16.43 -4.29 -57.04
C ASP A 62 16.38 -5.83 -56.97
N THR A 63 17.35 -6.43 -56.26
CA THR A 63 17.52 -7.89 -56.13
C THR A 63 17.09 -8.44 -54.76
N CYS A 64 17.19 -7.66 -53.68
CA CYS A 64 16.84 -8.08 -52.30
C CYS A 64 15.43 -7.62 -51.89
N ARG A 65 14.42 -7.93 -52.72
CA ARG A 65 13.05 -7.41 -52.53
C ARG A 65 12.40 -7.89 -51.23
N GLY A 66 12.65 -9.14 -50.81
CA GLY A 66 12.08 -9.70 -49.58
C GLY A 66 12.61 -8.99 -48.33
N VAL A 67 13.92 -8.73 -48.28
CA VAL A 67 14.55 -7.96 -47.20
C VAL A 67 14.03 -6.52 -47.21
N CYS A 68 13.93 -5.88 -48.37
CA CYS A 68 13.40 -4.52 -48.48
C CYS A 68 11.96 -4.38 -47.98
N MET A 69 11.09 -5.35 -48.29
CA MET A 69 9.73 -5.40 -47.74
C MET A 69 9.74 -5.58 -46.22
N THR A 70 10.58 -6.49 -45.71
CA THR A 70 10.68 -6.79 -44.27
C THR A 70 11.10 -5.58 -43.45
N TYR A 71 12.09 -4.81 -43.92
CA TYR A 71 12.59 -3.62 -43.24
C TYR A 71 11.85 -2.32 -43.62
N GLY A 72 10.85 -2.42 -44.51
CA GLY A 72 10.01 -1.29 -44.92
C GLY A 72 10.79 -0.20 -45.67
N ILE A 73 11.69 -0.59 -46.57
CA ILE A 73 12.48 0.35 -47.38
C ILE A 73 11.58 1.02 -48.43
N ARG A 74 11.55 2.36 -48.42
CA ARG A 74 10.69 3.18 -49.30
C ARG A 74 11.44 4.24 -50.10
N ALA A 75 12.72 4.45 -49.80
CA ALA A 75 13.58 5.44 -50.44
C ALA A 75 15.04 5.00 -50.34
N MET A 76 15.88 5.43 -51.29
CA MET A 76 17.30 5.11 -51.32
C MET A 76 18.15 6.40 -51.38
N PRO A 77 19.28 6.45 -50.67
CA PRO A 77 19.77 5.42 -49.75
C PRO A 77 18.95 5.43 -48.45
N THR A 78 18.71 4.26 -47.88
CA THR A 78 18.27 4.12 -46.48
C THR A 78 19.33 3.35 -45.73
N PHE A 79 19.81 3.90 -44.63
CA PHE A 79 20.75 3.23 -43.75
C PHE A 79 20.02 2.66 -42.55
N ILE A 80 20.32 1.42 -42.18
CA ILE A 80 19.78 0.78 -40.99
C ILE A 80 20.93 0.21 -40.17
N VAL A 81 20.93 0.48 -38.87
CA VAL A 81 21.90 -0.10 -37.93
C VAL A 81 21.20 -1.16 -37.09
N LEU A 82 21.74 -2.37 -37.10
CA LEU A 82 21.19 -3.55 -36.43
C LEU A 82 22.16 -4.08 -35.36
N LEU A 83 21.62 -4.57 -34.25
CA LEU A 83 22.35 -5.37 -33.26
C LEU A 83 21.46 -6.51 -32.78
N ASN A 84 21.97 -7.75 -32.82
CA ASN A 84 21.19 -8.94 -32.48
C ASN A 84 19.82 -8.98 -33.19
N ARG A 85 19.81 -8.66 -34.49
CA ARG A 85 18.62 -8.58 -35.36
C ARG A 85 17.58 -7.52 -34.98
N ASN A 86 17.87 -6.68 -33.99
CA ASN A 86 17.01 -5.53 -33.64
C ASN A 86 17.54 -4.27 -34.33
N GLU A 87 16.63 -3.48 -34.87
CA GLU A 87 16.93 -2.17 -35.42
C GLU A 87 17.18 -1.14 -34.31
N LEU A 88 18.38 -0.58 -34.28
CA LEU A 88 18.78 0.47 -33.34
C LEU A 88 18.43 1.87 -33.86
N GLY A 89 18.36 2.02 -35.18
CA GLY A 89 17.97 3.25 -35.83
C GLY A 89 18.12 3.18 -37.33
N ARG A 90 17.50 4.16 -38.01
CA ARG A 90 17.55 4.30 -39.46
C ARG A 90 17.72 5.75 -39.89
N ILE A 91 18.31 5.96 -41.07
CA ILE A 91 18.46 7.26 -41.72
C ILE A 91 18.01 7.11 -43.16
N GLN A 92 17.19 8.05 -43.63
CA GLN A 92 16.79 8.13 -45.03
C GLN A 92 17.49 9.30 -45.70
N GLY A 93 18.06 9.05 -46.88
CA GLY A 93 18.80 10.03 -47.66
C GLY A 93 20.31 10.05 -47.39
N ALA A 94 21.03 10.71 -48.29
CA ALA A 94 22.48 10.79 -48.27
C ALA A 94 23.00 11.81 -47.23
N ASN A 95 22.90 11.47 -45.94
CA ASN A 95 23.37 12.31 -44.84
C ASN A 95 24.53 11.65 -44.08
N ALA A 96 25.76 12.03 -44.45
CA ALA A 96 27.00 11.49 -43.90
C ALA A 96 27.14 11.72 -42.39
N THR A 97 26.84 12.94 -41.92
CA THR A 97 27.01 13.33 -40.52
C THR A 97 26.11 12.54 -39.59
N ASP A 98 24.84 12.37 -39.97
CA ASP A 98 23.90 11.60 -39.16
C ASP A 98 24.24 10.12 -39.19
N LEU A 99 24.72 9.61 -40.33
CA LEU A 99 25.15 8.22 -40.46
C LEU A 99 26.35 7.91 -39.56
N GLU A 100 27.37 8.76 -39.59
CA GLU A 100 28.53 8.61 -38.70
C GLU A 100 28.12 8.74 -37.22
N ARG A 101 27.20 9.65 -36.89
CA ARG A 101 26.66 9.77 -35.52
C ARG A 101 25.91 8.51 -35.08
N LEU A 102 25.11 7.92 -35.96
CA LEU A 102 24.35 6.70 -35.68
C LEU A 102 25.28 5.49 -35.49
N ILE A 103 26.34 5.38 -36.30
CA ILE A 103 27.33 4.31 -36.15
C ILE A 103 28.15 4.51 -34.88
N SER A 104 28.72 5.70 -34.67
CA SER A 104 29.59 5.99 -33.51
C SER A 104 28.87 5.84 -32.17
N SER A 105 27.60 6.27 -32.08
CA SER A 105 26.78 6.09 -30.87
C SER A 105 26.47 4.62 -30.55
N ASN A 106 26.48 3.73 -31.55
CA ASN A 106 26.13 2.31 -31.38
C ASN A 106 27.33 1.36 -31.43
N ILE A 107 28.49 1.78 -31.96
CA ILE A 107 29.69 0.93 -32.03
C ILE A 107 30.45 0.87 -30.71
N ALA A 108 30.30 1.88 -29.86
CA ALA A 108 30.71 1.79 -28.45
C ALA A 108 29.98 0.65 -27.71
N SER A 109 28.80 0.25 -28.21
CA SER A 109 27.96 -0.81 -27.66
C SER A 109 28.27 -2.21 -28.23
N SER A 110 29.11 -2.33 -29.28
CA SER A 110 29.38 -3.59 -30.00
C SER A 110 30.77 -4.19 -29.78
N SER A 111 31.61 -3.59 -28.92
CA SER A 111 32.71 -4.35 -28.32
C SER A 111 32.11 -5.35 -27.33
N GLY A 112 32.24 -6.66 -27.62
CA GLY A 112 31.73 -7.77 -26.80
C GLY A 112 31.93 -7.52 -25.30
N PRO A 113 30.98 -7.96 -24.47
CA PRO A 113 30.42 -7.17 -23.38
C PRO A 113 31.50 -6.45 -22.59
N LYS A 114 31.83 -5.22 -23.00
CA LYS A 114 32.21 -4.22 -22.00
C LYS A 114 30.96 -4.09 -21.15
N ILE A 115 31.10 -4.50 -19.90
CA ILE A 115 30.12 -4.31 -18.84
C ILE A 115 29.91 -2.79 -18.73
N ASN A 116 29.11 -2.20 -19.62
CA ASN A 116 28.63 -0.85 -19.45
C ASN A 116 27.69 -0.93 -18.25
N LYS A 117 28.17 -0.30 -17.18
CA LYS A 117 27.55 -0.18 -15.87
C LYS A 117 26.24 0.64 -15.90
N GLU A 118 25.54 0.68 -17.03
CA GLU A 118 24.25 1.36 -17.22
C GLU A 118 23.06 0.38 -17.18
N THR A 119 23.32 -0.94 -17.18
CA THR A 119 22.36 -1.96 -16.71
C THR A 119 22.88 -2.77 -15.53
N ALA A 120 24.06 -2.42 -15.04
CA ALA A 120 24.35 -2.62 -13.64
C ALA A 120 23.77 -1.41 -12.90
N ALA A 121 23.32 -1.64 -11.67
CA ALA A 121 23.08 -0.57 -10.73
C ALA A 121 24.14 0.55 -10.93
N THR A 122 23.72 1.81 -11.10
CA THR A 122 24.62 2.98 -11.07
C THR A 122 25.52 2.88 -9.83
N PRO A 123 26.67 3.58 -9.76
CA PRO A 123 27.42 3.67 -8.52
C PRO A 123 26.52 4.05 -7.32
N GLU A 124 25.53 4.92 -7.51
CA GLU A 124 24.52 5.22 -6.47
C GLU A 124 23.57 4.06 -6.18
N GLU A 125 23.11 3.30 -7.19
CA GLU A 125 22.24 2.12 -7.01
C GLU A 125 23.01 0.92 -6.44
N ARG A 126 24.33 0.81 -6.68
CA ARG A 126 25.21 -0.20 -6.05
C ARG A 126 25.48 0.16 -4.60
N VAL A 127 25.76 1.44 -4.33
CA VAL A 127 25.78 1.98 -2.97
C VAL A 127 24.43 1.72 -2.29
N TRP A 128 23.31 1.85 -3.01
CA TRP A 128 21.98 1.53 -2.48
C TRP A 128 21.83 0.04 -2.10
N LEU A 129 22.31 -0.89 -2.93
CA LEU A 129 22.34 -2.33 -2.60
C LEU A 129 23.35 -2.65 -1.46
N GLU A 130 24.44 -1.89 -1.34
CA GLU A 130 25.45 -2.04 -0.28
C GLU A 130 25.02 -1.41 1.07
N ARG A 131 24.05 -0.48 1.09
CA ARG A 131 23.56 0.20 2.32
C ARG A 131 22.95 -0.74 3.36
N ILE A 132 22.29 -1.83 2.92
CA ILE A 132 21.71 -2.84 3.80
C ILE A 132 22.79 -3.81 4.34
N VAL A 133 23.98 -3.80 3.74
CA VAL A 133 25.07 -4.74 4.01
C VAL A 133 26.27 -4.07 4.68
N SER A 134 26.31 -2.73 4.76
CA SER A 134 27.40 -1.97 5.38
C SER A 134 27.62 -2.36 6.84
N SER A 135 28.79 -2.93 7.15
CA SER A 135 29.18 -3.30 8.51
C SER A 135 29.33 -2.08 9.43
N THR A 136 29.81 -0.95 8.91
CA THR A 136 29.94 0.31 9.66
C THR A 136 28.58 0.85 10.08
N GLN A 137 27.60 0.86 9.17
CA GLN A 137 26.25 1.35 9.49
C GLN A 137 25.51 0.39 10.43
N GLN A 138 25.72 -0.92 10.29
CA GLN A 138 25.19 -1.89 11.25
C GLN A 138 25.79 -1.69 12.64
N THR A 139 27.09 -1.42 12.74
CA THR A 139 27.76 -1.15 14.03
C THR A 139 27.19 0.11 14.69
N LEU A 140 26.97 1.18 13.91
CA LEU A 140 26.30 2.39 14.39
C LEU A 140 24.85 2.13 14.82
N ALA A 141 24.10 1.30 14.08
CA ALA A 141 22.75 0.93 14.48
C ALA A 141 22.75 0.15 15.81
N VAL A 142 23.67 -0.81 15.99
CA VAL A 142 23.80 -1.57 17.24
C VAL A 142 24.12 -0.65 18.43
N SER A 143 24.95 0.38 18.27
CA SER A 143 25.28 1.30 19.37
C SER A 143 24.12 2.20 19.79
N ILE A 144 23.09 2.34 18.95
CA ILE A 144 21.90 3.17 19.20
C ILE A 144 20.73 2.33 19.72
N MET A 145 20.59 1.10 19.24
CA MET A 145 19.49 0.20 19.63
C MET A 145 19.70 -0.35 21.06
N PRO A 146 18.63 -0.52 21.86
CA PRO A 146 18.68 -1.27 23.11
C PRO A 146 18.72 -2.79 22.83
N LEU A 147 19.63 -3.24 21.98
CA LEU A 147 19.59 -4.56 21.34
C LEU A 147 19.60 -5.72 22.33
N GLU A 148 20.37 -5.63 23.42
CA GLU A 148 20.43 -6.68 24.43
C GLU A 148 19.12 -6.83 25.20
N GLN A 149 18.43 -5.72 25.49
CA GLN A 149 17.10 -5.74 26.13
C GLN A 149 16.07 -6.35 25.19
N LEU A 150 16.09 -5.95 23.91
CA LEU A 150 15.18 -6.48 22.89
C LEU A 150 15.41 -7.97 22.65
N LYS A 151 16.67 -8.43 22.56
CA LYS A 151 17.00 -9.85 22.43
C LYS A 151 16.55 -10.64 23.64
N THR A 152 16.74 -10.12 24.85
CA THR A 152 16.30 -10.78 26.09
C THR A 152 14.78 -10.95 26.11
N ALA A 153 14.03 -9.91 25.73
CA ALA A 153 12.57 -9.96 25.64
C ALA A 153 12.06 -10.90 24.53
N ALA A 154 12.89 -11.20 23.54
CA ALA A 154 12.59 -12.08 22.42
C ALA A 154 13.02 -13.55 22.62
N ILE A 155 13.49 -13.93 23.82
CA ILE A 155 13.87 -15.32 24.08
C ILE A 155 12.61 -16.18 24.18
N THR A 156 12.57 -17.25 23.40
CA THR A 156 11.57 -18.32 23.49
C THR A 156 12.32 -19.65 23.42
N ASP A 157 11.96 -20.60 24.30
CA ASP A 157 12.62 -21.91 24.39
C ASP A 157 14.16 -21.83 24.50
N GLY A 158 14.67 -20.84 25.24
CA GLY A 158 16.10 -20.68 25.53
C GLY A 158 16.95 -20.13 24.37
N ARG A 159 16.35 -19.70 23.26
CA ARG A 159 17.05 -19.00 22.16
C ARG A 159 16.28 -17.75 21.74
N VAL A 160 16.96 -16.83 21.07
CA VAL A 160 16.32 -15.63 20.51
C VAL A 160 15.43 -16.06 19.35
N ASN A 161 14.12 -15.82 19.49
CA ASN A 161 13.14 -16.05 18.43
C ASN A 161 13.12 -14.86 17.47
N GLN A 162 13.32 -15.09 16.17
CA GLN A 162 13.44 -14.01 15.20
C GLN A 162 12.12 -13.22 15.00
N TYR A 163 10.98 -13.90 15.13
CA TYR A 163 9.67 -13.26 15.01
C TYR A 163 9.42 -12.32 16.19
N GLU A 164 9.65 -12.78 17.42
CA GLU A 164 9.50 -11.93 18.60
C GLU A 164 10.54 -10.80 18.63
N LEU A 165 11.77 -11.04 18.18
CA LEU A 165 12.77 -9.97 18.06
C LEU A 165 12.33 -8.89 17.08
N ALA A 166 11.79 -9.27 15.92
CA ALA A 166 11.25 -8.32 14.94
C ALA A 166 10.07 -7.53 15.51
N LYS A 167 9.18 -8.16 16.29
CA LYS A 167 8.05 -7.51 16.96
C LYS A 167 8.50 -6.50 18.02
N GLN A 168 9.47 -6.86 18.86
CA GLN A 168 10.07 -5.94 19.85
C GLN A 168 10.77 -4.76 19.16
N LEU A 169 11.48 -5.02 18.06
CA LEU A 169 12.11 -3.98 17.25
C LEU A 169 11.07 -3.03 16.64
N LEU A 170 9.97 -3.54 16.08
CA LEU A 170 8.89 -2.71 15.52
C LEU A 170 8.29 -1.77 16.57
N GLN A 171 8.02 -2.31 17.76
CA GLN A 171 7.48 -1.54 18.87
C GLN A 171 8.45 -0.43 19.30
N TRP A 172 9.71 -0.78 19.60
CA TRP A 172 10.73 0.20 19.97
C TRP A 172 10.92 1.26 18.88
N PHE A 173 10.97 0.84 17.61
CA PHE A 173 11.21 1.74 16.48
C PHE A 173 10.11 2.80 16.38
N LYS A 174 8.84 2.39 16.47
CA LYS A 174 7.69 3.30 16.35
C LYS A 174 7.46 4.14 17.60
N GLU A 175 7.60 3.56 18.79
CA GLU A 175 7.19 4.21 20.04
C GLU A 175 8.30 5.07 20.65
N SER A 176 9.57 4.73 20.39
CA SER A 176 10.70 5.35 21.11
C SER A 176 11.80 5.93 20.20
N PHE A 177 11.91 5.48 18.95
CA PHE A 177 13.07 5.83 18.12
C PHE A 177 12.78 6.78 16.97
N PHE A 178 11.72 6.55 16.18
CA PHE A 178 11.53 7.22 14.89
C PHE A 178 10.18 7.96 14.82
N GLU A 179 10.19 9.18 14.27
CA GLU A 179 9.02 10.07 14.22
C GLU A 179 8.46 10.24 12.81
N TRP A 180 7.12 10.31 12.71
CA TRP A 180 6.43 10.55 11.45
C TRP A 180 6.32 12.04 11.15
N VAL A 181 6.76 12.46 9.96
CA VAL A 181 6.73 13.86 9.54
C VAL A 181 5.77 14.07 8.35
N ASN A 182 4.58 14.60 8.64
CA ASN A 182 3.72 15.17 7.60
C ASN A 182 4.26 16.53 7.17
N LYS A 183 4.37 17.46 8.13
CA LYS A 183 4.94 18.79 7.98
C LYS A 183 6.02 18.98 9.07
N PRO A 184 7.21 19.50 8.73
CA PRO A 184 8.28 19.70 9.69
C PRO A 184 7.93 20.80 10.71
N ASN A 185 8.57 20.74 11.87
CA ASN A 185 8.50 21.82 12.86
C ASN A 185 9.52 22.90 12.51
N CYS A 186 9.18 24.16 12.77
CA CYS A 186 10.11 25.27 12.75
C CYS A 186 11.16 25.09 13.87
N GLU A 187 12.44 25.17 13.53
CA GLU A 187 13.53 25.00 14.50
C GLU A 187 13.59 26.15 15.53
N SER A 188 13.13 27.34 15.16
CA SER A 188 13.15 28.50 16.06
C SER A 188 11.99 28.54 17.06
N CYS A 189 10.79 28.08 16.68
CA CYS A 189 9.60 28.21 17.54
C CYS A 189 8.84 26.90 17.81
N GLY A 190 9.26 25.78 17.20
CA GLY A 190 8.63 24.47 17.37
C GLY A 190 7.27 24.27 16.69
N LYS A 191 6.64 25.34 16.17
CA LYS A 191 5.34 25.24 15.49
C LYS A 191 5.46 24.57 14.12
N LYS A 192 4.38 23.92 13.67
CA LYS A 192 4.32 23.26 12.36
C LYS A 192 4.43 24.27 11.23
N ALA A 193 5.36 24.04 10.31
CA ALA A 193 5.53 24.88 9.14
C ALA A 193 4.48 24.56 8.06
N VAL A 194 4.17 25.54 7.21
CA VAL A 194 3.25 25.37 6.07
C VAL A 194 4.03 25.18 4.76
N PRO A 195 3.54 24.41 3.79
CA PRO A 195 4.23 24.24 2.51
C PRO A 195 4.50 25.59 1.83
N ALA A 196 5.72 25.81 1.35
CA ALA A 196 6.05 26.99 0.56
C ALA A 196 5.52 26.85 -0.89
N ASN A 197 5.38 27.97 -1.60
CA ASN A 197 4.86 27.99 -2.99
C ASN A 197 5.64 27.07 -3.96
N ASN A 198 6.93 26.79 -3.70
CA ASN A 198 7.79 25.89 -4.47
C ASN A 198 8.24 24.66 -3.66
N CYS A 199 7.39 24.15 -2.77
CA CYS A 199 7.73 23.11 -1.79
C CYS A 199 8.58 21.95 -2.36
N ASN A 200 8.31 21.48 -3.58
CA ASN A 200 9.00 20.32 -4.16
C ASN A 200 10.10 20.62 -5.20
N ASN A 201 10.36 21.89 -5.54
CA ASN A 201 11.21 22.29 -6.67
C ASN A 201 12.53 22.96 -6.20
N VAL A 202 13.19 22.40 -5.20
CA VAL A 202 14.42 22.97 -4.63
C VAL A 202 15.58 21.99 -4.70
N VAL A 203 16.74 22.50 -5.09
CA VAL A 203 17.99 21.73 -5.22
C VAL A 203 18.56 21.44 -3.83
N CYS A 204 19.06 20.23 -3.63
CA CYS A 204 19.77 19.85 -2.41
C CYS A 204 21.06 20.68 -2.26
N THR A 205 21.39 21.12 -1.04
CA THR A 205 22.72 21.68 -0.78
C THR A 205 23.80 20.60 -0.94
N PRO A 206 25.08 20.98 -1.13
CA PRO A 206 26.18 20.02 -1.19
C PRO A 206 26.22 19.08 0.02
N GLU A 207 25.95 19.59 1.21
CA GLU A 207 25.93 18.84 2.47
C GLU A 207 24.75 17.86 2.52
N GLU A 208 23.55 18.31 2.14
CA GLU A 208 22.37 17.44 2.05
C GLU A 208 22.59 16.31 1.05
N LYS A 209 23.22 16.61 -0.08
CA LYS A 209 23.57 15.62 -1.10
C LYS A 209 24.63 14.64 -0.62
N SER A 210 25.66 15.10 0.10
CA SER A 210 26.67 14.19 0.69
C SER A 210 26.07 13.28 1.76
N ASP A 211 25.07 13.77 2.50
CA ASP A 211 24.30 12.99 3.47
C ASP A 211 23.27 12.07 2.80
N GLY A 212 23.15 12.10 1.48
CA GLY A 212 22.33 11.18 0.68
C GLY A 212 20.88 11.61 0.49
N ALA A 213 20.58 12.91 0.55
CA ALA A 213 19.28 13.46 0.14
C ALA A 213 19.15 13.46 -1.39
N ASN A 214 18.03 12.97 -1.89
CA ASN A 214 17.73 13.01 -3.33
C ASN A 214 16.84 14.22 -3.71
N ARG A 215 16.05 14.71 -2.76
CA ARG A 215 15.19 15.88 -2.92
C ARG A 215 14.98 16.57 -1.57
N VAL A 216 14.58 17.83 -1.60
CA VAL A 216 14.27 18.62 -0.40
C VAL A 216 12.87 19.20 -0.55
N GLU A 217 12.08 19.09 0.51
CA GLU A 217 10.80 19.76 0.63
C GLU A 217 10.97 21.07 1.42
N ILE A 218 10.46 22.19 0.90
CA ILE A 218 10.54 23.49 1.57
C ILE A 218 9.21 23.91 2.18
N TYR A 219 9.28 24.30 3.44
CA TYR A 219 8.18 24.83 4.22
C TYR A 219 8.54 26.24 4.74
N SER A 220 7.53 26.99 5.16
CA SER A 220 7.70 28.32 5.74
C SER A 220 7.00 28.37 7.10
N CYS A 221 7.68 28.93 8.10
CA CYS A 221 7.06 29.22 9.38
C CYS A 221 6.38 30.58 9.31
N THR A 222 5.06 30.63 9.47
CA THR A 222 4.29 31.89 9.42
C THR A 222 4.58 32.83 10.60
N ASP A 223 5.00 32.29 11.74
CA ASP A 223 5.32 33.08 12.94
C ASP A 223 6.73 33.67 12.91
N CYS A 224 7.72 32.87 12.48
CA CYS A 224 9.12 33.29 12.46
C CYS A 224 9.56 33.87 11.11
N ASN A 225 8.74 33.70 10.06
CA ASN A 225 9.06 34.05 8.69
C ASN A 225 10.38 33.45 8.19
N ILE A 226 10.70 32.22 8.63
CA ILE A 226 11.89 31.48 8.21
C ILE A 226 11.54 30.30 7.32
N GLU A 227 12.47 29.96 6.44
CA GLU A 227 12.43 28.75 5.63
C GLU A 227 12.76 27.52 6.49
N VAL A 228 11.98 26.46 6.34
CA VAL A 228 12.18 25.17 7.00
C VAL A 228 12.42 24.12 5.93
N ARG A 229 13.62 23.56 5.91
CA ARG A 229 14.04 22.55 4.94
C ARG A 229 13.76 21.15 5.47
N PHE A 230 13.21 20.28 4.62
CA PHE A 230 12.98 18.87 4.93
C PHE A 230 13.61 17.98 3.84
N PRO A 231 14.92 17.69 3.96
CA PRO A 231 15.62 16.80 3.03
C PRO A 231 15.12 15.35 3.15
N ARG A 232 14.91 14.70 2.01
CA ARG A 232 14.47 13.31 1.91
C ARG A 232 15.69 12.40 1.74
N TYR A 233 16.25 11.97 2.86
CA TYR A 233 17.49 11.18 2.92
C TYR A 233 17.25 9.69 2.59
N ASN A 234 18.12 9.14 1.75
CA ASN A 234 18.15 7.70 1.45
C ASN A 234 19.31 6.97 2.14
N ASN A 235 20.21 7.69 2.82
CA ASN A 235 21.28 7.10 3.60
C ASN A 235 20.75 6.66 4.97
N PRO A 236 20.65 5.36 5.28
CA PRO A 236 20.08 4.90 6.54
C PRO A 236 20.95 5.29 7.75
N GLY A 237 22.26 5.48 7.57
CA GLY A 237 23.13 6.03 8.62
C GLY A 237 22.73 7.45 9.03
N LYS A 238 22.36 8.30 8.06
CA LYS A 238 21.83 9.64 8.35
C LYS A 238 20.45 9.56 9.01
N LEU A 239 19.63 8.58 8.65
CA LEU A 239 18.32 8.38 9.26
C LEU A 239 18.39 7.97 10.74
N LEU A 240 19.47 7.29 11.18
CA LEU A 240 19.71 7.02 12.59
C LEU A 240 19.94 8.30 13.42
N GLU A 241 20.45 9.35 12.77
CA GLU A 241 20.64 10.68 13.37
C GLU A 241 19.35 11.50 13.32
N THR A 242 18.72 11.61 12.14
CA THR A 242 17.54 12.47 11.97
C THR A 242 16.28 11.92 12.64
N ARG A 243 16.18 10.58 12.77
CA ARG A 243 15.11 9.86 13.47
C ARG A 243 13.70 10.25 13.05
N ARG A 244 13.54 10.69 11.81
CA ARG A 244 12.26 11.23 11.32
C ARG A 244 12.10 11.06 9.82
N GLY A 245 10.87 10.92 9.37
CA GLY A 245 10.57 10.82 7.94
C GLY A 245 9.17 10.30 7.63
N ARG A 246 8.99 9.72 6.44
CA ARG A 246 7.76 9.04 5.99
C ARG A 246 8.07 7.58 5.65
N CYS A 247 7.12 6.85 5.04
CA CYS A 247 7.25 5.41 4.80
C CYS A 247 8.59 4.99 4.18
N GLY A 248 9.11 5.77 3.23
CA GLY A 248 10.44 5.58 2.64
C GLY A 248 11.57 5.53 3.67
N GLU A 249 11.72 6.58 4.47
CA GLU A 249 12.74 6.69 5.50
C GLU A 249 12.54 5.68 6.64
N TRP A 250 11.30 5.45 7.04
CA TRP A 250 10.91 4.49 8.07
C TRP A 250 11.36 3.07 7.68
N ALA A 251 10.95 2.58 6.50
CA ALA A 251 11.32 1.24 6.05
C ALA A 251 12.83 1.09 5.82
N ASN A 252 13.49 2.13 5.30
CA ASN A 252 14.94 2.12 5.06
C ASN A 252 15.75 2.01 6.37
N CYS A 253 15.46 2.88 7.34
CA CYS A 253 16.16 2.85 8.63
C CYS A 253 15.83 1.58 9.43
N PHE A 254 14.57 1.13 9.39
CA PHE A 254 14.15 -0.10 10.06
C PHE A 254 14.81 -1.36 9.45
N ALA A 255 14.97 -1.42 8.13
CA ALA A 255 15.69 -2.52 7.47
C ALA A 255 17.15 -2.61 7.95
N LEU A 256 17.84 -1.47 8.11
CA LEU A 256 19.19 -1.43 8.69
C LEU A 256 19.19 -1.96 10.14
N CYS A 257 18.22 -1.54 10.96
CA CYS A 257 18.09 -2.02 12.33
C CYS A 257 17.88 -3.54 12.40
N CYS A 258 17.01 -4.11 11.56
CA CYS A 258 16.79 -5.55 11.47
C CYS A 258 18.07 -6.31 11.11
N ARG A 259 18.80 -5.84 10.09
CA ARG A 259 20.08 -6.43 9.69
C ARG A 259 21.12 -6.36 10.80
N ALA A 260 21.24 -5.20 11.45
CA ALA A 260 22.15 -4.98 12.58
C ALA A 260 21.81 -5.87 13.79
N ALA A 261 20.53 -6.20 13.98
CA ALA A 261 20.07 -7.15 15.00
C ALA A 261 20.34 -8.62 14.63
N GLY A 262 20.83 -8.91 13.41
CA GLY A 262 21.12 -10.25 12.92
C GLY A 262 19.97 -10.93 12.19
N LEU A 263 18.90 -10.19 11.86
CA LEU A 263 17.76 -10.74 11.12
C LEU A 263 18.05 -10.79 9.61
N GLU A 264 17.74 -11.92 8.98
CA GLU A 264 17.74 -12.02 7.52
C GLU A 264 16.56 -11.22 6.98
N THR A 265 16.85 -10.18 6.20
CA THR A 265 15.93 -9.05 5.96
C THR A 265 15.85 -8.74 4.47
N ARG A 266 14.65 -8.41 3.97
CA ARG A 266 14.42 -7.82 2.65
C ARG A 266 13.76 -6.47 2.79
N TRP A 267 14.12 -5.55 1.92
CA TRP A 267 13.37 -4.31 1.71
C TRP A 267 12.34 -4.55 0.61
N VAL A 268 11.07 -4.19 0.85
CA VAL A 268 9.97 -4.47 -0.06
C VAL A 268 9.39 -3.17 -0.61
N ASN A 269 9.15 -3.14 -1.91
CA ASN A 269 8.59 -1.98 -2.62
C ASN A 269 7.39 -2.39 -3.45
N ASP A 270 6.31 -1.62 -3.31
CA ASP A 270 5.11 -1.77 -4.14
C ASP A 270 5.05 -0.74 -5.28
N SER A 271 4.25 -1.05 -6.30
CA SER A 271 4.01 -0.15 -7.43
C SER A 271 3.07 1.03 -7.10
N LEU A 272 2.60 1.16 -5.86
CA LEU A 272 1.56 2.11 -5.42
C LEU A 272 2.08 3.06 -4.32
N ASP A 273 3.39 3.33 -4.34
CA ASP A 273 4.08 4.30 -3.48
C ASP A 273 4.02 3.95 -1.98
N HIS A 274 4.34 2.70 -1.64
CA HIS A 274 4.61 2.28 -0.27
C HIS A 274 5.71 1.22 -0.21
N VAL A 275 6.42 1.19 0.91
CA VAL A 275 7.58 0.33 1.15
C VAL A 275 7.55 -0.17 2.58
N TRP A 276 8.07 -1.37 2.80
CA TRP A 276 8.12 -2.04 4.10
C TRP A 276 9.26 -3.07 4.13
N VAL A 277 9.27 -3.95 5.13
CA VAL A 277 10.35 -4.92 5.36
C VAL A 277 9.79 -6.34 5.47
N GLU A 278 10.54 -7.34 5.01
CA GLU A 278 10.31 -8.75 5.36
C GLU A 278 11.49 -9.28 6.16
N ILE A 279 11.21 -10.14 7.14
CA ILE A 279 12.24 -10.89 7.89
C ILE A 279 12.02 -12.38 7.75
N TRP A 280 13.09 -13.17 7.70
CA TRP A 280 12.98 -14.63 7.73
C TRP A 280 12.82 -15.12 9.17
N SER A 281 11.81 -15.97 9.40
CA SER A 281 11.63 -16.69 10.66
C SER A 281 11.99 -18.16 10.46
N ASP A 282 12.96 -18.65 11.24
CA ASP A 282 13.32 -20.07 11.22
C ASP A 282 12.24 -20.94 11.87
N ASP A 283 11.47 -20.41 12.81
CA ASP A 283 10.43 -21.20 13.48
C ASP A 283 9.20 -21.36 12.61
N LEU A 284 8.82 -20.30 11.88
CA LEU A 284 7.73 -20.34 10.90
C LEU A 284 8.18 -20.88 9.53
N GLN A 285 9.49 -21.00 9.30
CA GLN A 285 10.10 -21.45 8.06
C GLN A 285 9.63 -20.65 6.82
N ARG A 286 9.42 -19.34 6.96
CA ARG A 286 8.96 -18.44 5.90
C ARG A 286 9.37 -16.99 6.13
N TRP A 287 9.18 -16.17 5.10
CA TRP A 287 9.26 -14.72 5.22
C TRP A 287 8.02 -14.18 5.94
N VAL A 288 8.27 -13.22 6.83
CA VAL A 288 7.28 -12.57 7.68
C VAL A 288 7.27 -11.10 7.30
N HIS A 289 6.07 -10.60 7.00
CA HIS A 289 5.82 -9.19 6.70
C HIS A 289 6.05 -8.32 7.94
N CYS A 290 6.70 -7.16 7.79
CA CYS A 290 6.89 -6.16 8.85
C CYS A 290 6.69 -4.74 8.29
N ASP A 291 5.68 -4.02 8.77
CA ASP A 291 5.50 -2.59 8.48
C ASP A 291 5.83 -1.74 9.72
N PRO A 292 7.00 -1.05 9.73
CA PRO A 292 7.39 -0.20 10.85
C PRO A 292 6.52 1.06 10.99
N CYS A 293 5.95 1.56 9.90
CA CYS A 293 5.07 2.75 9.94
C CYS A 293 3.80 2.45 10.70
N GLU A 294 3.34 1.20 10.63
CA GLU A 294 2.07 0.76 11.22
C GLU A 294 2.27 0.01 12.55
N ASN A 295 3.51 -0.37 12.89
CA ASN A 295 3.86 -1.33 13.97
C ASN A 295 3.06 -2.62 13.83
N VAL A 296 3.24 -3.25 12.68
CA VAL A 296 2.45 -4.40 12.27
C VAL A 296 3.39 -5.48 11.76
N ILE A 297 3.16 -6.71 12.20
CA ILE A 297 3.91 -7.89 11.81
C ILE A 297 2.95 -8.96 11.32
N ASP A 298 3.36 -9.66 10.27
CA ASP A 298 2.69 -10.84 9.73
C ASP A 298 1.26 -10.67 9.23
N THR A 299 0.89 -9.47 8.80
CA THR A 299 -0.41 -9.19 8.15
C THR A 299 -0.22 -8.69 6.71
N PRO A 300 0.24 -9.54 5.77
CA PRO A 300 0.56 -9.11 4.42
C PRO A 300 -0.67 -8.65 3.60
N LEU A 301 -1.88 -9.07 3.96
CA LEU A 301 -3.09 -8.68 3.22
C LEU A 301 -3.66 -7.32 3.68
N MET A 302 -3.08 -6.67 4.68
CA MET A 302 -3.55 -5.40 5.23
C MET A 302 -3.64 -4.31 4.16
N TYR A 303 -2.81 -4.39 3.13
CA TYR A 303 -2.81 -3.44 2.05
C TYR A 303 -3.91 -3.70 1.02
N ASP A 304 -4.13 -4.95 0.60
CA ASP A 304 -5.17 -5.30 -0.38
C ASP A 304 -6.57 -5.34 0.26
N LYS A 305 -6.70 -5.89 1.47
CA LYS A 305 -7.98 -5.99 2.20
C LYS A 305 -8.30 -4.73 3.00
N GLY A 306 -7.37 -4.27 3.82
CA GLY A 306 -7.53 -3.08 4.65
C GLY A 306 -7.49 -1.80 3.80
N TRP A 307 -6.36 -1.53 3.14
CA TRP A 307 -6.17 -0.28 2.38
C TRP A 307 -6.79 -0.31 0.98
N ARG A 308 -7.35 -1.46 0.57
CA ARG A 308 -7.99 -1.67 -0.74
C ARG A 308 -7.05 -1.43 -1.93
N LYS A 309 -5.74 -1.52 -1.73
CA LYS A 309 -4.74 -1.38 -2.78
C LYS A 309 -4.91 -2.47 -3.84
N LYS A 310 -4.75 -2.10 -5.11
CA LYS A 310 -4.87 -3.02 -6.25
C LYS A 310 -3.54 -3.19 -6.94
N TYR A 311 -2.75 -4.11 -6.39
CA TYR A 311 -1.38 -4.33 -6.84
C TYR A 311 -1.27 -4.83 -8.26
N SER A 312 -0.24 -4.35 -8.96
CA SER A 312 0.33 -4.97 -10.15
C SER A 312 1.66 -5.64 -9.78
N TYR A 313 2.61 -4.92 -9.19
CA TYR A 313 3.92 -5.45 -8.83
C TYR A 313 4.32 -5.10 -7.40
N VAL A 314 4.85 -6.09 -6.68
CA VAL A 314 5.55 -5.92 -5.39
C VAL A 314 6.85 -6.72 -5.45
N PHE A 315 7.98 -6.05 -5.23
CA PHE A 315 9.30 -6.65 -5.30
C PHE A 315 10.01 -6.57 -3.96
N ALA A 316 10.61 -7.68 -3.54
CA ALA A 316 11.44 -7.75 -2.35
C ALA A 316 12.92 -7.86 -2.73
N PHE A 317 13.75 -7.06 -2.08
CA PHE A 317 15.19 -6.93 -2.32
C PHE A 317 15.93 -7.40 -1.07
N GLY A 318 16.56 -8.57 -1.16
CA GLY A 318 17.48 -9.11 -0.16
C GLY A 318 18.93 -8.86 -0.55
N ARG A 319 19.86 -9.29 0.32
CA ARG A 319 21.31 -9.14 0.10
C ARG A 319 21.79 -9.80 -1.19
N ASP A 320 21.30 -11.00 -1.47
CA ASP A 320 21.80 -11.90 -2.51
C ASP A 320 20.68 -12.39 -3.46
N HIS A 321 19.52 -11.74 -3.40
CA HIS A 321 18.37 -12.10 -4.22
C HIS A 321 17.34 -10.98 -4.34
N VAL A 322 16.58 -11.00 -5.43
CA VAL A 322 15.39 -10.18 -5.68
C VAL A 322 14.22 -11.10 -6.05
N ARG A 323 13.06 -10.90 -5.42
CA ARG A 323 11.87 -11.73 -5.64
C ARG A 323 10.65 -10.89 -5.98
N ASP A 324 9.85 -11.41 -6.90
CA ASP A 324 8.47 -10.94 -7.07
C ASP A 324 7.62 -11.58 -5.98
N VAL A 325 7.21 -10.75 -5.01
CA VAL A 325 6.43 -11.17 -3.84
C VAL A 325 4.98 -10.69 -3.94
N THR A 326 4.54 -10.23 -5.12
CA THR A 326 3.18 -9.71 -5.37
C THR A 326 2.10 -10.63 -4.81
N TRP A 327 2.28 -11.94 -4.97
CA TRP A 327 1.32 -12.96 -4.61
C TRP A 327 1.11 -13.10 -3.10
N ARG A 328 2.06 -12.66 -2.27
CA ARG A 328 1.90 -12.60 -0.80
C ARG A 328 0.96 -11.48 -0.37
N TYR A 329 1.00 -10.36 -1.08
CA TYR A 329 0.33 -9.11 -0.72
C TYR A 329 -0.97 -8.88 -1.52
N CYS A 330 -1.32 -9.79 -2.41
CA CYS A 330 -2.55 -9.72 -3.20
C CYS A 330 -3.28 -11.06 -3.14
N PHE A 331 -4.55 -11.02 -2.73
CA PHE A 331 -5.37 -12.23 -2.60
C PHE A 331 -6.01 -12.63 -3.94
N ASP A 332 -6.41 -11.65 -4.77
CA ASP A 332 -6.99 -11.88 -6.09
C ASP A 332 -5.91 -11.85 -7.18
N HIS A 333 -5.23 -13.00 -7.35
CA HIS A 333 -4.16 -13.15 -8.32
C HIS A 333 -4.62 -12.96 -9.77
N ALA A 334 -5.85 -13.37 -10.09
CA ALA A 334 -6.41 -13.23 -11.43
C ALA A 334 -6.58 -11.73 -11.80
N ALA A 335 -7.06 -10.92 -10.85
CA ALA A 335 -7.14 -9.48 -11.06
C ALA A 335 -5.76 -8.81 -11.08
N ALA A 336 -4.80 -9.29 -10.28
CA ALA A 336 -3.42 -8.79 -10.31
C ALA A 336 -2.77 -9.02 -11.68
N ILE A 337 -2.89 -10.21 -12.26
CA ILE A 337 -2.36 -10.53 -13.60
C ILE A 337 -2.91 -9.57 -14.66
N LYS A 338 -4.21 -9.23 -14.61
CA LYS A 338 -4.81 -8.27 -15.54
C LYS A 338 -4.20 -6.86 -15.46
N ARG A 339 -3.70 -6.45 -14.27
CA ARG A 339 -3.06 -5.15 -14.05
C ARG A 339 -1.57 -5.14 -14.40
N ARG A 340 -0.96 -6.30 -14.61
CA ARG A 340 0.49 -6.45 -14.88
C ARG A 340 0.80 -6.28 -16.36
N THR A 341 0.73 -5.04 -16.82
CA THR A 341 0.88 -4.68 -18.23
C THR A 341 2.25 -4.09 -18.58
N SER A 342 3.10 -3.80 -17.60
CA SER A 342 4.40 -3.14 -17.82
C SER A 342 5.41 -4.01 -18.56
N CYS A 343 5.31 -5.34 -18.44
CA CYS A 343 6.12 -6.28 -19.22
C CYS A 343 5.45 -7.66 -19.27
N ARG A 344 5.88 -8.51 -20.21
CA ARG A 344 5.42 -9.91 -20.29
C ARG A 344 5.98 -10.71 -19.10
N GLU A 345 5.15 -11.50 -18.43
CA GLU A 345 5.55 -12.32 -17.27
C GLU A 345 6.76 -13.23 -17.54
N ALA A 346 6.85 -13.81 -18.75
CA ALA A 346 8.00 -14.61 -19.15
C ALA A 346 9.31 -13.80 -19.18
N VAL A 347 9.25 -12.54 -19.61
CA VAL A 347 10.42 -11.64 -19.64
C VAL A 347 10.83 -11.29 -18.21
N LEU A 348 9.87 -10.92 -17.35
CA LEU A 348 10.15 -10.62 -15.94
C LEU A 348 10.77 -11.81 -15.21
N ARG A 349 10.16 -12.99 -15.33
CA ARG A 349 10.68 -14.23 -14.73
C ARG A 349 12.10 -14.54 -15.19
N ASN A 350 12.37 -14.43 -16.49
CA ASN A 350 13.70 -14.67 -17.05
C ASN A 350 14.72 -13.63 -16.56
N PHE A 351 14.31 -12.35 -16.48
CA PHE A 351 15.14 -11.29 -15.93
C PHE A 351 15.50 -11.54 -14.47
N LEU A 352 14.51 -11.81 -13.61
CA LEU A 352 14.73 -12.11 -12.20
C LEU A 352 15.59 -13.35 -12.00
N THR A 353 15.40 -14.39 -12.83
CA THR A 353 16.25 -15.60 -12.78
C THR A 353 17.71 -15.25 -13.05
N LYS A 354 17.99 -14.53 -14.15
CA LYS A 354 19.35 -14.10 -14.51
C LYS A 354 19.95 -13.14 -13.48
N LEU A 355 19.14 -12.25 -12.91
CA LEU A 355 19.58 -11.32 -11.86
C LEU A 355 19.98 -12.09 -10.59
N ASN A 356 19.14 -13.01 -10.13
CA ASN A 356 19.42 -13.82 -8.94
C ASN A 356 20.67 -14.69 -9.11
N ILE A 357 20.87 -15.32 -10.29
CA ILE A 357 22.10 -16.07 -10.58
C ILE A 357 23.34 -15.18 -10.43
N ARG A 358 23.28 -13.93 -10.91
CA ARG A 358 24.39 -12.98 -10.77
C ARG A 358 24.62 -12.56 -9.32
N LEU A 359 23.56 -12.28 -8.58
CA LEU A 359 23.63 -11.85 -7.17
C LEU A 359 24.12 -12.97 -6.24
N SER A 360 23.77 -14.22 -6.52
CA SER A 360 24.17 -15.37 -5.69
C SER A 360 25.50 -16.01 -6.11
N LYS A 361 26.12 -15.54 -7.20
CA LYS A 361 27.29 -16.19 -7.82
C LYS A 361 28.46 -16.38 -6.84
N ASP A 362 28.72 -15.37 -6.03
CA ASP A 362 29.86 -15.35 -5.09
C ASP A 362 29.47 -15.83 -3.67
N GLN A 363 28.23 -16.33 -3.50
CA GLN A 363 27.78 -16.89 -2.22
C GLN A 363 28.26 -18.33 -2.04
N SER A 364 28.37 -18.78 -0.78
CA SER A 364 28.76 -20.17 -0.48
C SER A 364 27.74 -21.18 -1.02
N PRO A 365 28.17 -22.43 -1.32
CA PRO A 365 27.26 -23.49 -1.76
C PRO A 365 26.08 -23.70 -0.80
N GLU A 366 26.31 -23.61 0.51
CA GLU A 366 25.28 -23.76 1.55
C GLU A 366 24.25 -22.64 1.47
N ARG A 367 24.68 -21.39 1.26
CA ARG A 367 23.78 -20.25 1.09
C ARG A 367 22.99 -20.37 -0.22
N GLN A 368 23.59 -20.81 -1.31
CA GLN A 368 22.89 -21.04 -2.58
C GLN A 368 21.83 -22.14 -2.45
N GLN A 369 22.16 -23.24 -1.77
CA GLN A 369 21.22 -24.33 -1.49
C GLN A 369 20.07 -23.83 -0.58
N TRP A 370 20.40 -23.06 0.45
CA TRP A 370 19.42 -22.44 1.34
C TRP A 370 18.47 -21.51 0.57
N LEU A 371 19.01 -20.61 -0.28
CA LEU A 371 18.23 -19.70 -1.14
C LEU A 371 17.27 -20.45 -2.07
N THR A 372 17.73 -21.56 -2.65
CA THR A 372 16.87 -22.43 -3.48
C THR A 372 15.75 -23.06 -2.65
N LYS A 373 16.07 -23.60 -1.47
CA LYS A 373 15.10 -24.23 -0.56
C LYS A 373 14.03 -23.25 -0.09
N ILE A 374 14.42 -22.05 0.34
CA ILE A 374 13.44 -21.05 0.81
C ILE A 374 12.58 -20.52 -0.33
N TYR A 375 13.13 -20.40 -1.54
CA TYR A 375 12.36 -19.97 -2.71
C TYR A 375 11.30 -21.00 -3.10
N MET A 376 11.60 -22.30 -2.99
CA MET A 376 10.59 -23.36 -3.20
C MET A 376 9.42 -23.23 -2.20
N LYS A 377 9.71 -22.98 -0.92
CA LYS A 377 8.67 -22.77 0.10
C LYS A 377 7.80 -21.55 -0.20
N GLU A 378 8.45 -20.46 -0.62
CA GLU A 378 7.80 -19.21 -1.01
C GLU A 378 6.89 -19.40 -2.24
N LEU A 379 7.29 -20.19 -3.24
CA LEU A 379 6.43 -20.53 -4.38
C LEU A 379 5.19 -21.33 -3.96
N VAL A 380 5.33 -22.26 -3.01
CA VAL A 380 4.19 -23.03 -2.48
C VAL A 380 3.21 -22.12 -1.74
N GLU A 381 3.71 -21.15 -0.97
CA GLU A 381 2.88 -20.09 -0.35
C GLU A 381 2.14 -19.28 -1.42
N PHE A 382 2.81 -18.88 -2.49
CA PHE A 382 2.22 -18.08 -3.56
C PHE A 382 1.14 -18.84 -4.34
N LEU A 383 1.29 -20.14 -4.52
CA LEU A 383 0.31 -20.98 -5.22
C LEU A 383 -0.89 -21.36 -4.34
N SER A 384 -0.85 -21.06 -3.03
CA SER A 384 -1.86 -21.49 -2.07
C SER A 384 -2.49 -20.28 -1.38
N PRO A 385 -3.55 -19.66 -1.94
CA PRO A 385 -4.22 -18.50 -1.33
C PRO A 385 -4.71 -18.73 0.10
N THR A 386 -5.05 -19.97 0.46
CA THR A 386 -5.42 -20.36 1.83
C THR A 386 -4.27 -20.25 2.82
N ASN A 387 -3.02 -20.50 2.38
CA ASN A 387 -1.82 -20.35 3.21
C ASN A 387 -1.36 -18.89 3.35
N GLN A 388 -2.01 -17.95 2.64
CA GLN A 388 -1.77 -16.51 2.75
C GLN A 388 -2.63 -15.86 3.83
N LEU A 389 -3.72 -16.51 4.24
CA LEU A 389 -4.52 -16.07 5.36
C LEU A 389 -3.77 -16.37 6.66
N ARG A 390 -3.22 -15.32 7.26
CA ARG A 390 -2.64 -15.36 8.61
C ARG A 390 -3.81 -15.26 9.60
N ASP A 391 -4.41 -16.43 9.84
CA ASP A 391 -5.24 -16.75 11.01
C ASP A 391 -6.31 -15.70 11.34
N GLY A 392 -7.22 -15.45 10.38
CA GLY A 392 -8.51 -14.79 10.62
C GLY A 392 -8.46 -13.40 11.27
N SER A 393 -7.29 -12.76 11.35
CA SER A 393 -7.12 -11.58 12.18
C SER A 393 -7.84 -10.36 11.58
N GLU A 394 -8.67 -9.69 12.39
CA GLU A 394 -9.24 -8.39 12.05
C GLU A 394 -8.15 -7.36 11.65
N ALA A 395 -6.90 -7.60 12.05
CA ALA A 395 -5.73 -6.81 11.69
C ALA A 395 -5.50 -6.70 10.17
N GLU A 396 -5.85 -7.72 9.37
CA GLU A 396 -5.77 -7.64 7.89
C GLU A 396 -6.81 -6.68 7.28
N ASN A 397 -7.85 -6.30 8.04
CA ASN A 397 -8.86 -5.33 7.60
C ASN A 397 -8.55 -3.90 8.07
N GLN A 398 -7.44 -3.70 8.80
CA GLN A 398 -7.11 -2.41 9.39
C GLN A 398 -6.78 -1.36 8.33
N GLY A 399 -7.18 -0.12 8.61
CA GLY A 399 -6.80 1.03 7.82
C GLY A 399 -5.40 1.50 8.09
N ARG A 400 -4.90 2.31 7.17
CA ARG A 400 -3.64 3.01 7.32
C ARG A 400 -3.72 3.98 8.48
N LYS A 401 -2.79 3.89 9.42
CA LYS A 401 -2.67 4.81 10.56
C LYS A 401 -1.73 5.96 10.21
N SER A 402 -0.69 5.74 9.42
CA SER A 402 0.31 6.75 9.04
C SER A 402 -0.16 7.71 7.94
N GLY A 403 0.31 8.97 7.98
CA GLY A 403 -0.02 10.00 6.98
C GLY A 403 -1.22 10.87 7.34
N ALA A 404 -1.37 11.99 6.63
CA ALA A 404 -2.49 12.92 6.82
C ALA A 404 -3.83 12.21 6.53
N GLU A 405 -4.86 12.52 7.31
CA GLU A 405 -6.17 11.88 7.19
C GLU A 405 -6.85 12.16 5.85
N GLU A 406 -6.81 13.41 5.38
CA GLU A 406 -7.31 13.82 4.06
C GLU A 406 -6.68 12.98 2.94
N TRP A 407 -5.36 12.82 2.99
CA TRP A 407 -4.60 12.03 2.02
C TRP A 407 -4.95 10.53 2.08
N ARG A 408 -5.11 9.97 3.29
CA ARG A 408 -5.56 8.58 3.48
C ARG A 408 -6.98 8.38 2.92
N LYS A 409 -7.87 9.36 3.12
CA LYS A 409 -9.26 9.35 2.64
C LYS A 409 -9.33 9.40 1.12
N GLU A 410 -8.58 10.30 0.48
CA GLU A 410 -8.49 10.40 -0.99
C GLU A 410 -8.05 9.08 -1.63
N ARG A 411 -7.13 8.36 -0.97
CA ARG A 411 -6.62 7.08 -1.45
C ARG A 411 -7.47 5.87 -1.04
N GLY A 412 -8.54 6.07 -0.26
CA GLY A 412 -9.40 4.99 0.23
C GLY A 412 -8.72 4.05 1.23
N GLU A 413 -7.64 4.49 1.89
CA GLU A 413 -6.77 3.65 2.73
C GLU A 413 -7.20 3.63 4.22
N LEU A 414 -8.38 4.15 4.58
CA LEU A 414 -8.87 4.24 5.97
C LEU A 414 -9.29 2.88 6.59
N GLY A 415 -9.17 1.77 5.85
CA GLY A 415 -9.55 0.44 6.34
C GLY A 415 -11.03 0.17 6.25
N GLN A 416 -11.45 -1.01 6.73
CA GLN A 416 -12.88 -1.30 6.97
C GLN A 416 -13.46 -0.49 8.16
N GLY A 417 -12.94 0.72 8.41
CA GLY A 417 -13.44 1.69 9.38
C GLY A 417 -14.15 2.90 8.76
N SER A 418 -14.34 2.99 7.44
CA SER A 418 -15.13 4.09 6.85
C SER A 418 -15.76 3.82 5.48
N THR A 419 -16.25 2.61 5.21
CA THR A 419 -17.41 2.34 4.32
C THR A 419 -17.71 0.85 4.36
N ASN A 420 -18.80 0.53 5.06
CA ASN A 420 -19.52 -0.75 5.08
C ASN A 420 -18.67 -1.99 5.44
N ALA A 421 -18.50 -2.22 6.75
CA ALA A 421 -18.85 -3.56 7.24
C ALA A 421 -20.21 -3.90 6.63
N LYS A 422 -20.38 -5.09 6.06
CA LYS A 422 -21.71 -5.54 5.66
C LYS A 422 -22.53 -5.57 6.95
N PHE A 423 -23.24 -4.47 7.22
CA PHE A 423 -24.14 -4.35 8.33
C PHE A 423 -25.05 -5.56 8.23
N THR A 424 -24.98 -6.42 9.23
CA THR A 424 -25.79 -7.63 9.28
C THR A 424 -26.92 -7.30 10.25
N PRO A 425 -28.15 -7.10 9.73
CA PRO A 425 -29.31 -6.85 10.57
C PRO A 425 -29.41 -7.93 11.65
N THR A 426 -29.44 -7.51 12.91
CA THR A 426 -29.62 -8.43 14.03
C THR A 426 -31.02 -8.26 14.59
N VAL A 427 -31.76 -9.36 14.62
CA VAL A 427 -33.06 -9.45 15.29
C VAL A 427 -32.83 -10.18 16.60
N ILE A 428 -33.14 -9.52 17.72
CA ILE A 428 -32.90 -10.02 19.06
C ILE A 428 -34.05 -10.96 19.43
N LYS A 429 -33.74 -12.18 19.87
CA LYS A 429 -34.73 -13.11 20.40
C LYS A 429 -34.62 -13.19 21.94
N PRO A 430 -35.74 -13.16 22.68
CA PRO A 430 -35.76 -13.53 24.09
C PRO A 430 -35.20 -14.93 24.29
N SER A 431 -34.41 -15.15 25.34
CA SER A 431 -33.94 -16.51 25.68
C SER A 431 -35.05 -17.30 26.37
N GLU A 432 -34.91 -18.63 26.43
CA GLU A 432 -35.86 -19.51 27.13
C GLU A 432 -36.11 -19.04 28.57
N LYS A 433 -35.06 -18.54 29.23
CA LYS A 433 -35.13 -18.00 30.59
C LYS A 433 -36.00 -16.74 30.66
N GLU A 434 -35.82 -15.80 29.73
CA GLU A 434 -36.60 -14.56 29.65
C GLU A 434 -38.07 -14.85 29.33
N ILE A 435 -38.34 -15.88 28.52
CA ILE A 435 -39.70 -16.38 28.26
C ILE A 435 -40.30 -16.98 29.53
N MET A 436 -39.55 -17.80 30.27
CA MET A 436 -40.01 -18.39 31.54
C MET A 436 -40.24 -17.35 32.64
N THR A 437 -39.35 -16.36 32.78
CA THR A 437 -39.47 -15.27 33.77
C THR A 437 -40.42 -14.17 33.30
N LYS A 438 -40.90 -14.25 32.04
CA LYS A 438 -41.78 -13.28 31.39
C LYS A 438 -41.23 -11.87 31.37
N CYS A 439 -39.90 -11.74 31.32
CA CYS A 439 -39.22 -10.45 31.41
C CYS A 439 -37.98 -10.44 30.52
N PHE A 440 -37.97 -9.54 29.55
CA PHE A 440 -36.81 -9.21 28.71
C PHE A 440 -36.35 -7.79 29.02
N ILE A 441 -35.05 -7.61 29.24
CA ILE A 441 -34.41 -6.32 29.50
C ILE A 441 -33.13 -6.24 28.67
N LEU A 442 -33.07 -5.29 27.74
CA LEU A 442 -31.86 -4.92 27.02
C LEU A 442 -31.41 -3.53 27.45
N LYS A 443 -30.13 -3.40 27.81
CA LYS A 443 -29.51 -2.12 28.11
C LYS A 443 -28.35 -1.83 27.17
N TYR A 444 -28.11 -0.56 26.89
CA TYR A 444 -26.93 -0.10 26.15
C TYR A 444 -26.23 1.03 26.88
N ASN A 445 -24.90 0.93 26.99
CA ASN A 445 -24.04 1.95 27.57
C ASN A 445 -23.17 2.58 26.48
N CYS A 446 -23.43 3.86 26.18
CA CYS A 446 -22.76 4.58 25.11
C CYS A 446 -21.29 4.86 25.42
N VAL A 447 -20.90 5.03 26.69
CA VAL A 447 -19.50 5.27 27.07
C VAL A 447 -18.66 4.00 26.93
N LYS A 448 -19.19 2.86 27.39
CA LYS A 448 -18.53 1.54 27.27
C LYS A 448 -18.62 0.91 25.88
N ASP A 449 -19.56 1.39 25.05
CA ASP A 449 -19.89 0.80 23.75
C ASP A 449 -20.33 -0.67 23.89
N GLU A 450 -21.27 -0.92 24.80
CA GLU A 450 -21.60 -2.28 25.26
C GLU A 450 -23.11 -2.44 25.51
N TYR A 451 -23.65 -3.57 25.06
CA TYR A 451 -24.99 -4.03 25.44
C TYR A 451 -24.93 -5.04 26.58
N THR A 452 -25.87 -4.96 27.51
CA THR A 452 -26.07 -5.95 28.58
C THR A 452 -27.52 -6.42 28.60
N ARG A 453 -27.76 -7.68 28.96
CA ARG A 453 -29.11 -8.25 29.12
C ARG A 453 -29.31 -8.77 30.55
N PRO A 454 -29.65 -7.91 31.52
CA PRO A 454 -29.76 -8.30 32.93
C PRO A 454 -30.82 -9.36 33.23
N SER A 455 -31.82 -9.49 32.35
CA SER A 455 -32.87 -10.52 32.43
C SER A 455 -32.36 -11.93 32.11
N ASP A 456 -31.20 -12.04 31.46
CA ASP A 456 -30.54 -13.30 31.13
C ASP A 456 -29.17 -13.37 31.82
N SER A 457 -29.10 -14.08 32.95
CA SER A 457 -27.86 -14.22 33.74
C SER A 457 -26.71 -14.88 32.99
N ASP A 458 -27.00 -15.63 31.92
CA ASP A 458 -26.01 -16.39 31.18
C ASP A 458 -25.51 -15.60 29.96
N SER A 459 -26.10 -14.43 29.71
CA SER A 459 -25.71 -13.53 28.63
C SER A 459 -24.43 -12.78 28.96
N ASN A 460 -23.44 -12.90 28.07
CA ASN A 460 -22.24 -12.07 28.12
C ASN A 460 -22.51 -10.70 27.50
N PRO A 461 -21.87 -9.63 28.00
CA PRO A 461 -21.99 -8.32 27.36
C PRO A 461 -21.52 -8.32 25.90
N VAL A 462 -22.25 -7.61 25.05
CA VAL A 462 -21.94 -7.49 23.62
C VAL A 462 -21.30 -6.14 23.34
N VAL A 463 -19.99 -6.15 23.12
CA VAL A 463 -19.21 -4.92 22.81
C VAL A 463 -19.37 -4.54 21.34
N GLY A 464 -19.73 -3.29 21.10
CA GLY A 464 -19.90 -2.66 19.79
C GLY A 464 -21.36 -2.38 19.45
N TRP A 465 -21.73 -1.10 19.37
CA TRP A 465 -23.09 -0.62 19.10
C TRP A 465 -23.73 -1.16 17.81
N GLN A 466 -22.92 -1.54 16.82
CA GLN A 466 -23.43 -2.04 15.55
C GLN A 466 -23.93 -3.49 15.63
N LYS A 467 -23.55 -4.24 16.67
CA LYS A 467 -23.76 -5.70 16.72
C LYS A 467 -25.19 -6.14 16.99
N LEU A 468 -26.00 -5.34 17.69
CA LEU A 468 -27.40 -5.66 18.00
C LEU A 468 -28.40 -4.75 17.28
N LEU A 469 -27.94 -3.96 16.31
CA LEU A 469 -28.82 -3.12 15.50
C LEU A 469 -29.52 -3.94 14.41
N TYR A 470 -30.79 -3.63 14.18
CA TYR A 470 -31.60 -4.17 13.09
C TYR A 470 -31.46 -3.35 11.82
N GLU A 471 -31.49 -2.02 11.92
CA GLU A 471 -31.14 -1.09 10.84
C GLU A 471 -30.16 -0.02 11.31
N THR A 472 -29.28 0.44 10.41
CA THR A 472 -28.50 1.66 10.61
C THR A 472 -28.20 2.32 9.28
N ASN A 473 -28.31 3.65 9.25
CA ASN A 473 -27.99 4.46 8.08
C ASN A 473 -27.36 5.78 8.53
N GLU A 474 -26.19 6.14 7.99
CA GLU A 474 -25.58 7.46 8.18
C GLU A 474 -25.40 7.94 9.64
N ILE A 475 -25.33 7.01 10.60
CA ILE A 475 -25.02 7.28 12.02
C ILE A 475 -23.61 6.81 12.37
N PHE A 476 -22.98 7.50 13.32
CA PHE A 476 -21.79 7.02 14.00
C PHE A 476 -21.77 7.44 15.48
N ARG A 477 -20.92 6.75 16.26
CA ARG A 477 -20.60 7.07 17.65
C ARG A 477 -19.46 8.08 17.71
N LYS A 478 -19.72 9.29 18.18
CA LYS A 478 -18.72 10.35 18.35
C LYS A 478 -18.18 10.35 19.78
N ILE A 479 -16.85 10.53 19.89
CA ILE A 479 -16.15 10.76 21.16
C ILE A 479 -15.49 12.14 21.07
N GLU A 480 -15.92 13.08 21.89
CA GLU A 480 -15.29 14.40 22.05
C GLU A 480 -14.28 14.34 23.19
N ARG A 481 -12.99 14.43 22.87
CA ARG A 481 -11.91 14.34 23.87
C ARG A 481 -11.80 15.61 24.72
N ASP A 482 -11.98 16.77 24.10
CA ASP A 482 -11.85 18.08 24.77
C ASP A 482 -12.96 18.29 25.81
N TRP A 483 -14.16 17.78 25.54
CA TRP A 483 -15.34 17.92 26.40
C TRP A 483 -15.66 16.65 27.20
N LYS A 484 -14.89 15.57 27.02
CA LYS A 484 -15.12 14.24 27.60
C LYS A 484 -16.57 13.73 27.41
N MET A 485 -17.13 13.91 26.22
CA MET A 485 -18.50 13.53 25.89
C MET A 485 -18.53 12.41 24.86
N THR A 486 -19.55 11.54 24.97
CA THR A 486 -19.82 10.47 23.99
C THR A 486 -21.31 10.47 23.62
N TYR A 487 -21.63 10.30 22.33
CA TYR A 487 -23.01 10.29 21.80
C TYR A 487 -23.10 9.68 20.39
N PHE A 488 -24.31 9.34 19.95
CA PHE A 488 -24.62 9.08 18.54
C PHE A 488 -25.07 10.36 17.82
N CYS A 489 -24.62 10.51 16.59
CA CYS A 489 -25.04 11.59 15.69
C CYS A 489 -24.86 11.17 14.23
N ARG A 490 -25.28 12.02 13.28
CA ARG A 490 -25.07 11.75 11.85
C ARG A 490 -23.59 11.80 11.51
N LYS A 491 -23.15 11.01 10.53
CA LYS A 491 -21.74 11.03 10.06
C LYS A 491 -21.29 12.44 9.68
N GLU A 492 -20.03 12.75 9.98
CA GLU A 492 -19.45 14.07 9.71
C GLU A 492 -19.58 14.43 8.22
N ASN A 493 -20.08 15.64 7.96
CA ASN A 493 -20.35 16.17 6.63
C ASN A 493 -21.39 15.39 5.79
N SER A 494 -22.14 14.45 6.39
CA SER A 494 -23.23 13.79 5.69
C SER A 494 -24.41 14.75 5.52
N LYS A 495 -24.87 14.88 4.28
CA LYS A 495 -26.08 15.63 3.92
C LYS A 495 -27.35 14.79 4.04
N ALA A 496 -27.21 13.48 4.25
CA ALA A 496 -28.34 12.57 4.36
C ALA A 496 -28.96 12.59 5.77
N ALA A 497 -30.21 12.17 5.86
CA ALA A 497 -30.81 11.80 7.13
C ALA A 497 -30.15 10.52 7.65
N GLY A 498 -29.95 10.44 8.96
CA GLY A 498 -29.47 9.24 9.62
C GLY A 498 -30.60 8.48 10.29
N SER A 499 -30.44 7.18 10.49
CA SER A 499 -31.38 6.38 11.27
C SER A 499 -30.67 5.20 11.92
N LEU A 500 -31.24 4.69 13.02
CA LEU A 500 -30.88 3.40 13.60
C LEU A 500 -32.11 2.74 14.21
N SER A 501 -32.15 1.41 14.28
CA SER A 501 -33.20 0.69 14.97
C SER A 501 -32.75 -0.60 15.64
N TRP A 502 -33.44 -0.96 16.72
CA TRP A 502 -33.33 -2.25 17.41
C TRP A 502 -34.63 -3.01 17.24
N LYS A 503 -34.57 -4.29 16.89
CA LYS A 503 -35.74 -5.15 16.71
C LYS A 503 -35.66 -6.39 17.58
N VAL A 504 -36.71 -6.62 18.37
CA VAL A 504 -36.89 -7.80 19.21
C VAL A 504 -38.01 -8.65 18.61
N ASP A 505 -37.72 -9.90 18.27
CA ASP A 505 -38.69 -10.87 17.76
C ASP A 505 -39.40 -11.56 18.93
N LEU A 506 -40.73 -11.44 18.93
CA LEU A 506 -41.64 -11.96 19.94
C LEU A 506 -42.60 -13.00 19.37
N SER A 507 -42.37 -13.49 18.14
CA SER A 507 -43.24 -14.48 17.48
C SER A 507 -43.45 -15.76 18.31
N GLU A 508 -42.46 -16.13 19.13
CA GLU A 508 -42.49 -17.29 20.02
C GLU A 508 -42.98 -16.94 21.46
N CYS A 509 -43.31 -15.67 21.73
CA CYS A 509 -43.47 -15.13 23.10
C CYS A 509 -44.92 -14.86 23.56
N GLY A 510 -45.94 -15.34 22.85
CA GLY A 510 -47.33 -15.21 23.27
C GLY A 510 -47.85 -13.76 23.33
N GLN A 511 -48.51 -13.37 24.42
CA GLN A 511 -49.04 -12.01 24.61
C GLN A 511 -48.05 -11.11 25.36
N VAL A 512 -48.01 -9.82 25.00
CA VAL A 512 -47.18 -8.82 25.68
C VAL A 512 -48.01 -8.06 26.72
N ALA A 513 -47.52 -7.98 27.95
CA ALA A 513 -48.15 -7.26 29.06
C ALA A 513 -47.84 -5.77 29.01
N SER A 514 -46.57 -5.41 28.84
CA SER A 514 -46.16 -4.02 28.69
C SER A 514 -44.79 -3.90 28.00
N ILE A 515 -44.56 -2.75 27.36
CA ILE A 515 -43.28 -2.38 26.77
C ILE A 515 -42.87 -1.03 27.36
N GLU A 516 -41.70 -0.97 27.97
CA GLU A 516 -41.09 0.28 28.41
C GLU A 516 -39.80 0.51 27.62
N VAL A 517 -39.70 1.67 26.98
CA VAL A 517 -38.49 2.11 26.30
C VAL A 517 -38.02 3.43 26.90
N ASN A 518 -36.77 3.46 27.33
CA ASN A 518 -36.10 4.66 27.82
C ASN A 518 -34.82 4.87 27.01
N LEU A 519 -34.76 5.96 26.25
CA LEU A 519 -33.62 6.37 25.43
C LEU A 519 -32.79 7.49 26.08
N GLY A 520 -33.14 7.90 27.30
CA GLY A 520 -32.64 9.14 27.90
C GLY A 520 -33.02 10.37 27.08
N LYS A 521 -32.53 11.54 27.48
CA LYS A 521 -32.84 12.79 26.79
C LYS A 521 -32.28 12.79 25.35
N LEU A 522 -33.12 13.12 24.37
CA LEU A 522 -32.71 13.32 22.98
C LEU A 522 -32.32 14.79 22.81
N GLU A 523 -31.03 15.07 22.66
CA GLU A 523 -30.52 16.44 22.68
C GLU A 523 -30.45 17.05 21.29
N THR A 524 -31.08 18.21 21.12
CA THR A 524 -30.97 19.03 19.92
C THR A 524 -30.41 20.41 20.27
N PHE A 525 -29.54 20.93 19.40
CA PHE A 525 -28.82 22.19 19.62
C PHE A 525 -29.26 23.27 18.63
N ASN A 526 -29.34 24.51 19.13
CA ASN A 526 -29.56 25.75 18.37
C ASN A 526 -30.83 25.75 17.49
N GLY A 527 -31.85 24.94 17.82
CA GLY A 527 -33.08 24.82 17.01
C GLY A 527 -32.86 24.22 15.61
N GLN A 528 -31.66 23.69 15.33
CA GLN A 528 -31.28 23.15 14.03
C GLN A 528 -31.21 21.61 14.01
N GLY A 529 -31.10 20.97 15.18
CA GLY A 529 -31.20 19.52 15.29
C GLY A 529 -32.65 19.05 15.23
N ASN A 530 -32.91 17.97 14.49
CA ASN A 530 -34.23 17.36 14.40
C ASN A 530 -34.10 15.84 14.54
N MET A 531 -34.77 15.28 15.54
CA MET A 531 -34.77 13.86 15.83
C MET A 531 -36.19 13.38 16.08
N ARG A 532 -36.44 12.12 15.74
CA ARG A 532 -37.70 11.45 16.06
C ARG A 532 -37.38 10.03 16.48
N ALA A 533 -37.90 9.61 17.62
CA ALA A 533 -37.85 8.24 18.06
C ALA A 533 -39.26 7.64 18.06
N ILE A 534 -39.38 6.40 17.60
CA ILE A 534 -40.64 5.68 17.46
C ILE A 534 -40.46 4.27 18.00
N VAL A 535 -41.42 3.79 18.78
CA VAL A 535 -41.52 2.39 19.20
C VAL A 535 -42.72 1.77 18.52
N CYS A 536 -42.49 0.74 17.72
CA CYS A 536 -43.52 -0.03 17.04
C CYS A 536 -43.65 -1.42 17.67
N CYS A 537 -44.87 -1.87 17.85
CA CYS A 537 -45.24 -3.18 18.35
C CYS A 537 -46.26 -3.75 17.36
N GLY A 538 -45.81 -4.61 16.45
CA GLY A 538 -46.57 -4.94 15.24
C GLY A 538 -46.96 -3.69 14.44
N ASP A 539 -48.26 -3.50 14.20
CA ASP A 539 -48.82 -2.35 13.46
C ASP A 539 -49.02 -1.09 14.33
N MET A 540 -48.84 -1.17 15.65
CA MET A 540 -49.02 -0.04 16.56
C MET A 540 -47.69 0.68 16.81
N CYS A 541 -47.60 1.96 16.43
CA CYS A 541 -46.40 2.78 16.64
C CYS A 541 -46.68 4.00 17.51
N ASN A 542 -45.81 4.27 18.48
CA ASN A 542 -45.88 5.43 19.37
C ASN A 542 -44.59 6.25 19.30
N VAL A 543 -44.73 7.57 19.31
CA VAL A 543 -43.58 8.49 19.31
C VAL A 543 -43.02 8.58 20.73
N VAL A 544 -41.70 8.47 20.86
CA VAL A 544 -41.01 8.72 22.14
C VAL A 544 -40.84 10.23 22.34
N PRO A 545 -41.33 10.82 23.44
CA PRO A 545 -41.15 12.23 23.71
C PRO A 545 -39.65 12.59 23.84
N LEU A 546 -39.22 13.68 23.20
CA LEU A 546 -37.80 14.06 23.13
C LEU A 546 -37.22 14.51 24.49
N ASP A 547 -38.06 15.12 25.31
CA ASP A 547 -37.73 15.70 26.61
C ASP A 547 -37.49 14.64 27.69
N SER A 548 -38.36 13.64 27.77
CA SER A 548 -38.27 12.54 28.73
C SER A 548 -37.51 11.34 28.19
N GLY A 549 -37.53 11.13 26.86
CA GLY A 549 -36.92 9.96 26.22
C GLY A 549 -37.61 8.64 26.55
N ARG A 550 -38.77 8.67 27.21
CA ARG A 550 -39.41 7.49 27.79
C ARG A 550 -40.83 7.31 27.25
N VAL A 551 -41.16 6.08 26.88
CA VAL A 551 -42.53 5.68 26.51
C VAL A 551 -42.87 4.34 27.17
N VAL A 552 -44.13 4.19 27.58
CA VAL A 552 -44.67 2.95 28.12
C VAL A 552 -45.93 2.60 27.32
N LEU A 553 -45.99 1.37 26.83
CA LEU A 553 -47.15 0.79 26.16
C LEU A 553 -47.74 -0.26 27.08
N GLU A 554 -48.94 0.00 27.61
CA GLU A 554 -49.68 -0.96 28.42
C GLU A 554 -50.58 -1.82 27.56
N GLU A 555 -50.55 -3.13 27.78
CA GLU A 555 -51.36 -4.13 27.09
C GLU A 555 -51.42 -3.97 25.56
N PRO A 556 -50.27 -3.92 24.86
CA PRO A 556 -50.24 -3.73 23.41
C PRO A 556 -50.88 -4.89 22.62
N GLY A 557 -51.22 -6.00 23.29
CA GLY A 557 -51.86 -7.18 22.69
C GLY A 557 -50.84 -8.21 22.20
N PRO A 558 -51.22 -9.09 21.26
CA PRO A 558 -50.27 -9.98 20.61
C PRO A 558 -49.38 -9.18 19.67
N ALA A 559 -48.08 -9.42 19.71
CA ALA A 559 -47.11 -8.75 18.86
C ALA A 559 -46.05 -9.72 18.38
N GLU A 560 -45.80 -9.74 17.07
CA GLU A 560 -44.74 -10.56 16.48
C GLU A 560 -43.36 -9.97 16.73
N TYR A 561 -43.27 -8.65 16.94
CA TYR A 561 -42.01 -7.97 17.23
C TYR A 561 -42.23 -6.63 17.93
N VAL A 562 -41.14 -6.12 18.52
CA VAL A 562 -41.00 -4.73 18.96
C VAL A 562 -39.81 -4.12 18.24
N GLU A 563 -40.01 -2.97 17.59
CA GLU A 563 -38.93 -2.20 16.95
C GLU A 563 -38.84 -0.80 17.56
N VAL A 564 -37.64 -0.44 18.02
CA VAL A 564 -37.30 0.90 18.50
C VAL A 564 -36.43 1.57 17.45
N ARG A 565 -36.95 2.61 16.79
CA ARG A 565 -36.27 3.35 15.71
C ARG A 565 -36.01 4.78 16.12
N VAL A 566 -34.83 5.30 15.80
CA VAL A 566 -34.48 6.71 15.96
C VAL A 566 -33.98 7.28 14.63
N ASP A 567 -34.67 8.29 14.13
CA ASP A 567 -34.33 9.02 12.91
C ASP A 567 -33.72 10.40 13.26
N PHE A 568 -32.62 10.74 12.59
CA PHE A 568 -31.90 12.00 12.66
C PHE A 568 -32.13 12.76 11.35
N MET A 569 -33.04 13.73 11.38
CA MET A 569 -33.49 14.46 10.19
C MET A 569 -32.53 15.61 9.82
N VAL A 570 -32.54 15.98 8.54
CA VAL A 570 -31.76 17.10 8.00
C VAL A 570 -32.59 18.38 8.09
N ASN A 571 -32.05 19.45 8.67
CA ASN A 571 -32.60 20.80 8.57
C ASN A 571 -31.56 21.73 7.90
N ASN A 572 -32.01 22.62 7.00
CA ASN A 572 -31.26 23.65 6.23
C ASN A 572 -29.71 23.58 6.22
N GLU A 573 -29.15 23.24 5.06
CA GLU A 573 -27.75 22.81 4.83
C GLU A 573 -26.64 23.90 4.91
N SER A 574 -26.87 25.08 5.49
CA SER A 574 -25.85 26.14 5.47
C SER A 574 -24.77 26.04 6.57
N ASP A 575 -24.97 25.21 7.60
CA ASP A 575 -23.99 25.00 8.69
C ASP A 575 -23.18 23.70 8.47
N SER A 576 -21.86 23.84 8.37
CA SER A 576 -20.90 22.72 8.25
C SER A 576 -20.93 21.79 9.46
N ASN A 577 -21.46 22.24 10.60
CA ASN A 577 -21.59 21.46 11.83
C ASN A 577 -23.01 20.91 12.06
N SER A 578 -23.88 20.91 11.05
CA SER A 578 -25.26 20.42 11.15
C SER A 578 -25.39 18.93 11.50
N TRP A 579 -24.36 18.11 11.24
CA TRP A 579 -24.37 16.66 11.50
C TRP A 579 -24.41 16.32 13.00
N GLN A 580 -23.85 17.19 13.85
CA GLN A 580 -23.78 16.99 15.31
C GLN A 580 -24.84 17.76 16.11
N LYS A 581 -25.79 18.45 15.47
CA LYS A 581 -26.82 19.24 16.16
C LYS A 581 -27.94 18.40 16.77
N ALA A 582 -27.97 17.11 16.47
CA ALA A 582 -28.92 16.12 16.96
C ALA A 582 -28.11 14.96 17.56
N GLN A 583 -28.23 14.74 18.87
CA GLN A 583 -27.39 13.82 19.62
C GLN A 583 -28.25 12.88 20.48
N LEU A 584 -28.03 11.59 20.33
CA LEU A 584 -28.63 10.54 21.16
C LEU A 584 -27.59 10.01 22.15
N PHE A 585 -28.00 9.75 23.39
CA PHE A 585 -27.13 9.21 24.45
C PHE A 585 -25.92 10.09 24.80
N ARG A 586 -26.09 11.42 24.77
CA ARG A 586 -25.02 12.35 25.21
C ARG A 586 -24.73 12.15 26.69
N THR A 587 -23.50 11.73 27.00
CA THR A 587 -23.10 11.44 28.37
C THR A 587 -21.63 11.77 28.58
N GLY A 588 -21.32 12.33 29.76
CA GLY A 588 -19.96 12.61 30.19
C GLY A 588 -19.24 11.33 30.64
N ASN A 589 -17.96 11.21 30.30
CA ASN A 589 -17.18 9.99 30.52
C ASN A 589 -16.91 9.66 32.02
N GLU A 590 -17.31 10.53 32.95
CA GLU A 590 -16.98 10.42 34.38
C GLU A 590 -18.02 9.64 35.21
N ASN A 591 -19.21 9.32 34.65
CA ASN A 591 -20.21 8.43 35.27
C ASN A 591 -20.98 7.63 34.19
N PRO A 592 -20.54 6.41 33.84
CA PRO A 592 -21.16 5.62 32.78
C PRO A 592 -22.48 4.98 33.23
N THR A 593 -23.58 5.70 33.14
CA THR A 593 -24.94 5.14 33.31
C THR A 593 -25.43 4.46 32.04
N ASP A 594 -26.34 3.49 32.15
CA ASP A 594 -27.01 2.91 30.99
C ASP A 594 -27.84 3.99 30.28
N ASN A 595 -27.64 4.13 28.97
CA ASN A 595 -28.25 5.17 28.16
C ASN A 595 -29.57 4.74 27.52
N MET A 596 -29.67 3.46 27.21
CA MET A 596 -30.86 2.84 26.65
C MET A 596 -31.33 1.72 27.57
N ILE A 597 -32.64 1.62 27.78
CA ILE A 597 -33.30 0.48 28.40
C ILE A 597 -34.53 0.13 27.55
N ILE A 598 -34.60 -1.10 27.07
CA ILE A 598 -35.80 -1.69 26.46
C ILE A 598 -36.23 -2.83 27.37
N GLN A 599 -37.40 -2.68 27.98
CA GLN A 599 -37.98 -3.68 28.87
C GLN A 599 -39.31 -4.15 28.29
N ILE A 600 -39.48 -5.46 28.18
CA ILE A 600 -40.69 -6.10 27.67
C ILE A 600 -41.16 -7.13 28.70
N MET A 601 -42.39 -6.95 29.17
CA MET A 601 -43.06 -7.89 30.06
C MET A 601 -43.98 -8.79 29.23
N LEU A 602 -43.83 -10.11 29.36
CA LEU A 602 -44.66 -11.10 28.67
C LEU A 602 -45.81 -11.56 29.59
N LYS A 603 -46.89 -12.10 29.01
CA LYS A 603 -48.06 -12.60 29.77
C LYS A 603 -48.00 -14.08 30.10
#